data_AF-A0A9P2LKR9-F1
#
_entry.id   AF-A0A9P2LKR9-F1
#
_cell.length_a   1.000
_cell.length_b   1.000
_cell.length_c   1.000
_cell.angle_alpha   90.00
_cell.angle_beta   90.00
_cell.angle_gamma   90.00
#
_symmetry.space_group_name_H-M   'P 1'
#
loop_
_entity.id
_entity.type
_entity.pdbx_description
1 polymer ?
#
loop_
_entity_poly.entity_id
_entity_poly.type
_entity_poly.pdbx_seq_one_letter_code
_entity_poly.pdbx_strand_id
1 'polypeptide(L)'
;MEITFRYEEKDTLVIDSLSVIGKFNNYDSNKGKMIKNNNEWTFTCDLPTGEHPYKFLINNHLKLNDPSANIYLPDENEELWSVIIINDEGNRLYNNIQYTVHIDKYNICSNVNEEETVVNKKSFNSLLDKKIVTRFKFTNITGLHAVTTAWYTPKGELFQVTENNLFTSEGNEDKPVTLWFWMDLEDKTRKYPHGIWSMKLFIDGEFVLEDKFELLKGIAYSYQGKIKY
;
A
#
# COMPACT_ATOMS: atom_id res chain seq x y z
N MET A 1 7.93 -5.83 28.29
CA MET A 1 7.02 -6.92 27.87
C MET A 1 7.61 -7.53 26.62
N GLU A 2 7.86 -8.84 26.63
CA GLU A 2 8.32 -9.53 25.43
C GLU A 2 7.19 -9.57 24.39
N ILE A 3 7.51 -9.16 23.17
CA ILE A 3 6.57 -9.10 22.03
C ILE A 3 7.21 -9.82 20.86
N THR A 4 6.41 -10.63 20.16
CA THR A 4 6.79 -11.25 18.89
C THR A 4 5.96 -10.65 17.76
N PHE A 5 6.62 -9.93 16.87
CA PHE A 5 6.05 -9.47 15.60
C PHE A 5 6.00 -10.65 14.63
N ARG A 6 4.89 -10.77 13.90
CA ARG A 6 4.63 -11.87 12.97
C ARG A 6 4.14 -11.31 11.64
N TYR A 7 4.61 -11.88 10.55
CA TYR A 7 4.11 -11.58 9.22
C TYR A 7 3.96 -12.88 8.45
N GLU A 8 2.74 -13.16 7.97
CA GLU A 8 2.45 -14.33 7.15
C GLU A 8 2.74 -14.01 5.68
N GLU A 9 3.67 -14.76 5.09
CA GLU A 9 4.02 -14.65 3.69
C GLU A 9 2.92 -15.26 2.82
N LYS A 10 2.43 -14.44 1.87
CA LYS A 10 1.44 -14.81 0.86
C LYS A 10 2.10 -14.75 -0.51
N ASP A 11 1.61 -15.55 -1.46
CA ASP A 11 2.08 -15.57 -2.85
C ASP A 11 1.81 -14.25 -3.62
N THR A 12 1.26 -13.24 -2.94
CA THR A 12 0.95 -11.91 -3.48
C THR A 12 2.18 -11.01 -3.53
N LEU A 13 3.25 -11.30 -2.79
CA LEU A 13 4.51 -10.56 -2.79
C LEU A 13 5.71 -11.51 -2.82
N VAL A 14 6.75 -11.14 -3.57
CA VAL A 14 8.05 -11.82 -3.50
C VAL A 14 8.85 -11.16 -2.39
N ILE A 15 9.18 -11.91 -1.34
CA ILE A 15 9.87 -11.39 -0.14
C ILE A 15 11.24 -12.04 -0.02
N ASP A 16 12.28 -11.28 -0.35
CA ASP A 16 13.68 -11.68 -0.20
C ASP A 16 14.21 -11.33 1.20
N SER A 17 13.71 -10.24 1.79
CA SER A 17 14.06 -9.82 3.15
C SER A 17 12.89 -9.10 3.81
N LEU A 18 12.68 -9.36 5.10
CA LEU A 18 11.72 -8.64 5.91
C LEU A 18 12.38 -8.10 7.18
N SER A 19 12.08 -6.85 7.53
CA SER A 19 12.47 -6.25 8.81
C SER A 19 11.28 -5.56 9.44
N VAL A 20 11.19 -5.58 10.76
CA VAL A 20 10.31 -4.67 11.51
C VAL A 20 11.09 -3.42 11.86
N ILE A 21 10.56 -2.25 11.51
CA ILE A 21 11.16 -0.95 11.85
C ILE A 21 10.21 -0.21 12.77
N GLY A 22 10.74 0.39 13.83
CA GLY A 22 9.92 1.12 14.78
C GLY A 22 10.74 1.90 15.80
N LYS A 23 10.05 2.59 16.70
CA LYS A 23 10.70 3.41 17.74
C LYS A 23 11.70 2.62 18.59
N PHE A 24 11.37 1.37 18.93
CA PHE A 24 12.19 0.51 19.78
C PHE A 24 13.56 0.15 19.19
N ASN A 25 13.73 0.25 17.87
CA ASN A 25 15.01 0.01 17.19
C ASN A 25 15.52 1.23 16.41
N ASN A 26 15.03 2.44 16.73
CA ASN A 26 15.32 3.69 16.02
C ASN A 26 15.08 3.58 14.50
N TYR A 27 14.08 2.79 14.09
CA TYR A 27 13.72 2.54 12.70
C TYR A 27 14.87 1.92 11.86
N ASP A 28 15.84 1.29 12.51
CA ASP A 28 16.98 0.63 11.87
C ASP A 28 16.60 -0.79 11.42
N SER A 29 16.43 -0.99 10.12
CA SER A 29 16.07 -2.29 9.55
C SER A 29 17.09 -3.38 9.85
N ASN A 30 18.37 -3.04 10.06
CA ASN A 30 19.38 -4.05 10.41
C ASN A 30 19.19 -4.63 11.81
N LYS A 31 18.60 -3.85 12.73
CA LYS A 31 18.29 -4.28 14.09
C LYS A 31 16.94 -4.98 14.22
N GLY A 32 16.10 -4.89 13.19
CA GLY A 32 14.77 -5.50 13.15
C GLY A 32 14.61 -6.63 12.15
N LYS A 33 15.71 -7.22 11.66
CA LYS A 33 15.65 -8.31 10.66
C LYS A 33 14.82 -9.47 11.20
N MET A 34 13.79 -9.85 10.46
CA MET A 34 12.91 -10.96 10.81
C MET A 34 13.49 -12.27 10.28
N ILE A 35 13.20 -13.36 10.98
CA ILE A 35 13.61 -14.71 10.61
C ILE A 35 12.43 -15.41 9.94
N LYS A 36 12.63 -15.93 8.73
CA LYS A 36 11.64 -16.74 8.01
C LYS A 36 11.66 -18.19 8.50
N ASN A 37 10.52 -18.68 8.94
CA ASN A 37 10.26 -20.08 9.25
C ASN A 37 9.01 -20.52 8.46
N ASN A 38 9.20 -21.37 7.44
CA ASN A 38 8.15 -21.72 6.48
C ASN A 38 7.54 -20.47 5.82
N ASN A 39 6.25 -20.22 6.04
CA ASN A 39 5.51 -19.07 5.51
C ASN A 39 5.33 -17.95 6.56
N GLU A 40 6.06 -17.98 7.68
CA GLU A 40 5.95 -16.96 8.71
C GLU A 40 7.31 -16.28 8.93
N TRP A 41 7.31 -14.95 8.97
CA TRP A 41 8.44 -14.16 9.41
C TRP A 41 8.21 -13.69 10.84
N THR A 42 9.22 -13.82 11.69
CA THR A 42 9.12 -13.45 13.10
C THR A 42 10.29 -12.61 13.59
N PHE A 43 10.02 -11.68 14.51
CA PHE A 43 11.04 -10.96 15.29
C PHE A 43 10.53 -10.74 16.72
N THR A 44 11.37 -11.02 17.71
CA THR A 44 11.01 -10.92 19.14
C THR A 44 11.90 -9.91 19.84
N CYS A 45 11.31 -9.02 20.63
CA CYS A 45 12.03 -8.07 21.47
C CYS A 45 11.22 -7.66 22.71
N ASP A 46 11.89 -7.05 23.68
CA ASP A 46 11.24 -6.40 24.82
C ASP A 46 10.83 -4.97 24.49
N LEU A 47 9.54 -4.67 24.69
CA LEU A 47 9.02 -3.31 24.65
C LEU A 47 8.82 -2.76 26.07
N PRO A 48 9.33 -1.57 26.40
CA PRO A 48 9.02 -0.91 27.67
C PRO A 48 7.59 -0.35 27.67
N THR A 49 7.15 0.21 28.79
CA THR A 49 5.90 0.99 28.85
C THR A 49 5.90 2.15 27.85
N GLY A 50 4.74 2.44 27.26
CA GLY A 50 4.52 3.52 26.30
C GLY A 50 4.05 3.03 24.93
N GLU A 51 4.06 3.96 23.97
CA GLU A 51 3.68 3.73 22.57
C GLU A 51 4.89 3.33 21.72
N HIS A 52 4.70 2.27 20.94
CA HIS A 52 5.70 1.70 20.04
C HIS A 52 5.14 1.64 18.62
N PRO A 53 5.26 2.74 17.84
CA PRO A 53 4.92 2.72 16.43
C PRO A 53 5.92 1.86 15.63
N TYR A 54 5.41 1.11 14.66
CA TYR A 54 6.19 0.22 13.80
C TYR A 54 5.51 -0.02 12.44
N LYS A 55 6.31 -0.45 11.47
CA LYS A 55 5.91 -0.97 10.15
C LYS A 55 6.81 -2.14 9.77
N PHE A 56 6.34 -2.97 8.85
CA PHE A 56 7.19 -3.93 8.15
C PHE A 56 7.86 -3.27 6.95
N LEU A 57 9.15 -3.52 6.78
CA LEU A 57 9.95 -3.10 5.64
C LEU A 57 10.32 -4.34 4.80
N ILE A 58 9.60 -4.52 3.70
CA ILE A 58 9.77 -5.62 2.75
C ILE A 58 10.80 -5.22 1.70
N ASN A 59 11.77 -6.10 1.45
CA ASN A 59 12.86 -5.94 0.48
C ASN A 59 13.58 -4.59 0.59
N ASN A 60 13.72 -4.06 1.81
CA ASN A 60 14.32 -2.75 2.12
C ASN A 60 13.65 -1.52 1.46
N HIS A 61 12.49 -1.67 0.83
CA HIS A 61 11.87 -0.60 0.04
C HIS A 61 10.37 -0.41 0.32
N LEU A 62 9.61 -1.49 0.49
CA LEU A 62 8.17 -1.41 0.69
C LEU A 62 7.85 -1.39 2.19
N LYS A 63 7.49 -0.22 2.70
CA LYS A 63 6.91 -0.07 4.04
C LYS A 63 5.43 -0.42 3.99
N LEU A 64 4.97 -1.31 4.87
CA LEU A 64 3.56 -1.61 5.10
C LEU A 64 3.29 -1.67 6.59
N ASN A 65 2.07 -1.28 6.97
CA ASN A 65 1.54 -1.54 8.30
C ASN A 65 1.44 -3.06 8.56
N ASP A 66 1.38 -3.43 9.84
CA ASP A 66 1.00 -4.79 10.23
C ASP A 66 -0.52 -4.94 10.11
N PRO A 67 -1.05 -5.80 9.22
CA PRO A 67 -2.49 -5.99 9.03
C PRO A 67 -3.19 -6.61 10.25
N SER A 68 -2.43 -7.21 11.16
CA SER A 68 -2.93 -7.72 12.44
C SER A 68 -2.85 -6.69 13.56
N ALA A 69 -2.32 -5.50 13.29
CA ALA A 69 -2.27 -4.44 14.27
C ALA A 69 -3.67 -4.00 14.67
N ASN A 70 -3.79 -3.72 15.95
CA ASN A 70 -5.06 -3.38 16.57
C ASN A 70 -5.28 -1.86 16.67
N ILE A 71 -4.20 -1.08 16.61
CA ILE A 71 -4.20 0.38 16.70
C ILE A 71 -3.27 0.92 15.63
N TYR A 72 -3.73 1.97 14.95
CA TYR A 72 -2.96 2.74 14.00
C TYR A 72 -2.96 4.21 14.44
N LEU A 73 -1.80 4.87 14.48
CA LEU A 73 -1.69 6.30 14.83
C LEU A 73 -0.79 7.03 13.84
N PRO A 74 -1.16 8.26 13.43
CA PRO A 74 -0.32 9.06 12.56
C PRO A 74 0.89 9.61 13.32
N ASP A 75 2.02 9.76 12.63
CA ASP A 75 3.13 10.56 13.12
C ASP A 75 2.96 12.06 12.79
N GLU A 76 3.98 12.86 13.09
CA GLU A 76 3.98 14.31 12.83
C GLU A 76 3.90 14.69 11.33
N ASN A 77 4.20 13.75 10.43
CA ASN A 77 4.10 13.91 8.99
C ASN A 77 2.82 13.28 8.41
N GLU A 78 1.87 12.91 9.27
CA GLU A 78 0.63 12.20 8.93
C GLU A 78 0.84 10.79 8.35
N GLU A 79 2.05 10.22 8.42
CA GLU A 79 2.27 8.81 8.04
C GLU A 79 1.64 7.91 9.10
N LEU A 80 0.82 6.95 8.69
CA LEU A 80 0.09 6.10 9.63
C LEU A 80 0.91 4.89 10.05
N TRP A 81 1.17 4.70 11.35
CA TRP A 81 1.96 3.58 11.87
C TRP A 81 1.10 2.57 12.61
N SER A 82 1.44 1.28 12.53
CA SER A 82 0.89 0.29 13.46
C SER A 82 1.46 0.55 14.84
N VAL A 83 0.67 0.44 15.91
CA VAL A 83 1.12 0.79 17.27
C VAL A 83 0.83 -0.33 18.26
N ILE A 84 1.84 -0.66 19.06
CA ILE A 84 1.66 -1.43 20.30
C ILE A 84 1.77 -0.45 21.47
N ILE A 85 0.78 -0.46 22.35
CA ILE A 85 0.77 0.37 23.55
C ILE A 85 0.87 -0.54 24.77
N ILE A 86 1.88 -0.31 25.60
CA ILE A 86 2.10 -1.01 26.87
C ILE A 86 1.81 -0.03 28.01
N ASN A 87 0.88 -0.35 28.90
CA ASN A 87 0.54 0.51 30.03
C ASN A 87 1.60 0.43 31.17
N ASP A 88 1.42 1.24 32.22
CA ASP A 88 2.33 1.29 33.36
C ASP A 88 2.41 -0.02 34.17
N GLU A 89 1.41 -0.89 34.02
CA GLU A 89 1.37 -2.22 34.64
C GLU A 89 2.08 -3.30 33.78
N GLY A 90 2.58 -2.92 32.60
CA GLY A 90 3.21 -3.85 31.66
C GLY A 90 2.23 -4.63 30.79
N ASN A 91 0.95 -4.26 30.79
CA ASN A 91 -0.10 -4.89 29.99
C ASN A 91 -0.20 -4.23 28.60
N ARG A 92 -0.31 -5.05 27.54
CA ARG A 92 -0.63 -4.56 26.19
C ARG A 92 -2.09 -4.11 26.14
N LEU A 93 -2.33 -2.88 25.65
CA LEU A 93 -3.67 -2.37 25.40
C LEU A 93 -4.21 -2.91 24.07
N TYR A 94 -5.53 -3.15 24.07
CA TYR A 94 -6.27 -3.60 22.90
C TYR A 94 -7.55 -2.75 22.76
N ASN A 95 -7.76 -2.24 21.56
CA ASN A 95 -9.01 -1.70 21.06
C ASN A 95 -9.93 -2.86 20.62
N ASN A 96 -11.11 -2.96 21.23
CA ASN A 96 -12.07 -4.02 20.91
C ASN A 96 -12.95 -3.67 19.69
N ILE A 97 -12.72 -2.52 19.06
CA ILE A 97 -13.44 -2.08 17.86
C ILE A 97 -12.70 -2.59 16.63
N GLN A 98 -13.38 -3.40 15.81
CA GLN A 98 -12.89 -3.78 14.50
C GLN A 98 -13.31 -2.73 13.48
N TYR A 99 -12.33 -2.02 12.93
CA TYR A 99 -12.52 -1.07 11.85
C TYR A 99 -12.79 -1.78 10.52
N THR A 100 -13.61 -1.16 9.69
CA THR A 100 -14.14 -1.72 8.46
C THR A 100 -13.93 -0.74 7.32
N VAL A 101 -13.71 -1.29 6.14
CA VAL A 101 -13.66 -0.53 4.88
C VAL A 101 -14.06 -1.45 3.74
N HIS A 102 -14.87 -0.92 2.83
CA HIS A 102 -15.31 -1.61 1.64
C HIS A 102 -14.88 -0.85 0.39
N ILE A 103 -14.39 -1.56 -0.64
CA ILE A 103 -14.12 -0.97 -1.95
C ILE A 103 -15.39 -1.08 -2.80
N ASP A 104 -16.09 0.04 -2.96
CA ASP A 104 -17.28 0.15 -3.82
C ASP A 104 -16.91 0.11 -5.30
N LYS A 105 -15.83 0.82 -5.69
CA LYS A 105 -15.42 0.89 -7.09
C LYS A 105 -13.92 1.10 -7.25
N TYR A 106 -13.38 0.48 -8.28
CA TYR A 106 -12.00 0.66 -8.71
C TYR A 106 -11.91 0.93 -10.21
N ASN A 107 -11.07 1.90 -10.59
CA ASN A 107 -10.75 2.21 -11.98
C ASN A 107 -9.26 2.55 -12.18
N ILE A 108 -8.75 2.27 -13.38
CA ILE A 108 -7.45 2.74 -13.86
C ILE A 108 -7.64 3.58 -15.14
N CYS A 109 -7.11 4.79 -15.17
CA CYS A 109 -7.30 5.76 -16.26
C CYS A 109 -6.09 6.71 -16.38
N SER A 110 -6.16 7.70 -17.28
CA SER A 110 -5.05 8.64 -17.53
C SER A 110 -5.23 10.02 -16.87
N ASN A 111 -6.38 10.27 -16.24
CA ASN A 111 -6.74 11.59 -15.70
C ASN A 111 -7.36 11.46 -14.31
N VAL A 112 -7.12 12.44 -13.45
CA VAL A 112 -7.87 12.59 -12.20
C VAL A 112 -9.24 13.18 -12.55
N ASN A 113 -10.30 12.46 -12.24
CA ASN A 113 -11.68 12.85 -12.53
C ASN A 113 -12.60 12.44 -11.37
N GLU A 114 -13.60 13.27 -11.10
CA GLU A 114 -14.68 13.05 -10.14
C GLU A 114 -15.93 12.40 -10.77
N GLU A 115 -16.00 12.29 -12.11
CA GLU A 115 -17.10 11.64 -12.82
C GLU A 115 -17.41 10.23 -12.30
N GLU A 116 -18.70 9.87 -12.28
CA GLU A 116 -19.15 8.57 -11.78
C GLU A 116 -18.72 7.40 -12.66
N THR A 117 -18.63 7.61 -13.97
CA THR A 117 -18.29 6.59 -14.96
C THR A 117 -16.93 6.88 -15.58
N VAL A 118 -15.92 6.15 -15.12
CA VAL A 118 -14.57 6.21 -15.67
C VAL A 118 -14.34 5.01 -16.57
N VAL A 119 -13.91 5.25 -17.80
CA VAL A 119 -13.51 4.18 -18.72
C VAL A 119 -12.16 3.64 -18.29
N ASN A 120 -12.09 2.33 -18.03
CA ASN A 120 -10.83 1.68 -17.69
C ASN A 120 -9.88 1.67 -18.90
N LYS A 121 -8.72 2.28 -18.72
CA LYS A 121 -7.64 2.30 -19.70
C LYS A 121 -6.56 1.32 -19.31
N LYS A 122 -6.26 0.36 -20.19
CA LYS A 122 -5.27 -0.70 -19.95
C LYS A 122 -3.96 -0.55 -20.71
N SER A 123 -3.95 0.31 -21.73
CA SER A 123 -2.75 0.60 -22.51
C SER A 123 -2.53 2.11 -22.50
N PHE A 124 -1.37 2.53 -22.03
CA PHE A 124 -0.92 3.92 -21.92
C PHE A 124 0.21 4.17 -22.89
N ASN A 125 0.27 5.37 -23.44
CA ASN A 125 1.33 5.79 -24.36
C ASN A 125 2.19 6.84 -23.67
N SER A 126 3.49 6.56 -23.52
CA SER A 126 4.41 7.43 -22.78
C SER A 126 4.60 8.83 -23.39
N LEU A 127 4.16 9.08 -24.62
CA LEU A 127 4.17 10.41 -25.25
C LEU A 127 2.85 11.17 -25.15
N LEU A 128 1.72 10.46 -25.04
CA LEU A 128 0.38 11.06 -25.08
C LEU A 128 -0.25 11.14 -23.68
N ASP A 129 0.01 10.13 -22.85
CA ASP A 129 -0.51 10.06 -21.50
C ASP A 129 0.46 10.72 -20.55
N LYS A 130 -0.05 11.70 -19.79
CA LYS A 130 0.74 12.46 -18.81
C LYS A 130 0.87 11.73 -17.49
N LYS A 131 -0.08 10.85 -17.17
CA LYS A 131 -0.13 10.14 -15.91
C LYS A 131 -0.91 8.84 -16.06
N ILE A 132 -0.61 7.90 -15.17
CA ILE A 132 -1.44 6.73 -14.91
C ILE A 132 -2.08 6.95 -13.56
N VAL A 133 -3.41 6.85 -13.49
CA VAL A 133 -4.19 7.16 -12.30
C VAL A 133 -5.02 5.94 -11.93
N THR A 134 -4.98 5.55 -10.66
CA THR A 134 -5.89 4.58 -10.07
C THR A 134 -6.83 5.30 -9.11
N ARG A 135 -8.12 5.12 -9.34
CA ARG A 135 -9.21 5.71 -8.55
C ARG A 135 -9.90 4.61 -7.75
N PHE A 136 -9.97 4.79 -6.44
CA PHE A 136 -10.65 3.89 -5.52
C PHE A 136 -11.75 4.64 -4.80
N LYS A 137 -12.97 4.11 -4.85
CA LYS A 137 -14.11 4.61 -4.10
C LYS A 137 -14.39 3.63 -2.97
N PHE A 138 -14.40 4.14 -1.75
CA PHE A 138 -14.57 3.39 -0.52
C PHE A 138 -15.90 3.74 0.14
N THR A 139 -16.51 2.78 0.82
CA THR A 139 -17.72 2.91 1.65
C THR A 139 -17.54 2.12 2.94
N ASN A 140 -18.48 2.28 3.88
CA ASN A 140 -18.49 1.58 5.18
C ASN A 140 -17.17 1.77 5.93
N ILE A 141 -16.64 3.00 5.90
CA ILE A 141 -15.34 3.35 6.45
C ILE A 141 -15.55 3.64 7.93
N THR A 142 -14.97 2.82 8.81
CA THR A 142 -14.98 3.06 10.26
C THR A 142 -13.55 3.14 10.75
N GLY A 143 -13.23 4.12 11.59
CA GLY A 143 -11.86 4.34 12.04
C GLY A 143 -10.93 4.93 10.97
N LEU A 144 -9.64 4.67 11.13
CA LEU A 144 -8.56 5.23 10.33
C LEU A 144 -7.78 4.10 9.66
N HIS A 145 -7.62 4.19 8.34
CA HIS A 145 -6.96 3.18 7.52
C HIS A 145 -5.81 3.79 6.71
N ALA A 146 -4.74 3.01 6.52
CA ALA A 146 -3.67 3.32 5.57
C ALA A 146 -3.96 2.65 4.22
N VAL A 147 -4.13 3.44 3.16
CA VAL A 147 -4.32 2.93 1.81
C VAL A 147 -3.04 3.13 1.00
N THR A 148 -2.35 2.04 0.71
CA THR A 148 -1.05 2.04 0.03
C THR A 148 -1.15 1.47 -1.37
N THR A 149 -0.59 2.17 -2.35
CA THR A 149 -0.35 1.64 -3.70
C THR A 149 1.13 1.42 -3.93
N ALA A 150 1.48 0.24 -4.42
CA ALA A 150 2.84 -0.13 -4.84
C ALA A 150 2.85 -0.43 -6.34
N TRP A 151 3.67 0.29 -7.08
CA TRP A 151 3.77 0.20 -8.54
C TRP A 151 5.06 -0.55 -8.89
N TYR A 152 4.95 -1.58 -9.73
CA TYR A 152 6.06 -2.43 -10.13
C TYR A 152 6.33 -2.32 -11.62
N THR A 153 7.61 -2.22 -11.98
CA THR A 153 8.06 -2.19 -13.37
C THR A 153 7.75 -3.53 -14.08
N PRO A 154 7.88 -3.60 -15.41
CA PRO A 154 7.74 -4.86 -16.15
C PRO A 154 8.74 -5.96 -15.78
N LYS A 155 9.79 -5.61 -15.02
CA LYS A 155 10.74 -6.58 -14.47
C LYS A 155 10.40 -7.03 -13.05
N GLY A 156 9.31 -6.52 -12.46
CA GLY A 156 8.92 -6.79 -11.08
C GLY A 156 9.65 -5.95 -10.04
N GLU A 157 10.38 -4.91 -10.44
CA GLU A 157 11.08 -4.02 -9.51
C GLU A 157 10.09 -2.99 -8.94
N LEU A 158 10.12 -2.76 -7.62
CA LEU A 158 9.30 -1.72 -7.01
C LEU A 158 9.73 -0.34 -7.51
N PHE A 159 8.80 0.40 -8.13
CA PHE A 159 9.05 1.68 -8.76
C PHE A 159 8.59 2.86 -7.93
N GLN A 160 7.40 2.77 -7.34
CA GLN A 160 6.79 3.83 -6.52
C GLN A 160 5.92 3.21 -5.44
N VAL A 161 5.92 3.83 -4.26
CA VAL A 161 4.95 3.57 -3.20
C VAL A 161 4.28 4.89 -2.85
N THR A 162 2.97 4.86 -2.63
CA THR A 162 2.21 6.03 -2.18
C THR A 162 1.17 5.56 -1.18
N GLU A 163 1.12 6.21 -0.02
CA GLU A 163 0.20 5.92 1.08
C GLU A 163 -0.68 7.16 1.31
N ASN A 164 -1.98 6.97 1.45
CA ASN A 164 -2.93 8.00 1.84
C ASN A 164 -3.78 7.49 3.01
N ASN A 165 -4.12 8.37 3.94
CA ASN A 165 -5.02 8.08 5.04
C ASN A 165 -6.47 8.09 4.57
N LEU A 166 -7.25 7.10 5.01
CA LEU A 166 -8.69 6.96 4.73
C LEU A 166 -9.46 6.91 6.04
N PHE A 167 -10.36 7.88 6.23
CA PHE A 167 -11.26 7.96 7.37
C PHE A 167 -12.50 8.79 7.02
N THR A 168 -13.55 8.68 7.83
CA THR A 168 -14.74 9.52 7.76
C THR A 168 -15.07 10.11 9.11
N SER A 169 -15.74 11.26 9.14
CA SER A 169 -16.30 11.81 10.39
C SER A 169 -17.49 10.97 10.85
N GLU A 170 -17.70 10.88 12.16
CA GLU A 170 -18.80 10.14 12.79
C GLU A 170 -20.16 10.47 12.12
N GLY A 171 -20.94 9.43 11.82
CA GLY A 171 -22.23 9.53 11.13
C GLY A 171 -22.14 9.67 9.61
N ASN A 172 -20.95 9.55 9.02
CA ASN A 172 -20.72 9.58 7.56
C ASN A 172 -20.04 8.32 7.04
N GLU A 173 -20.06 7.22 7.78
CA GLU A 173 -19.38 5.96 7.46
C GLU A 173 -19.85 5.36 6.13
N ASP A 174 -21.12 5.58 5.78
CA ASP A 174 -21.72 5.13 4.51
C ASP A 174 -21.47 6.09 3.35
N LYS A 175 -20.97 7.32 3.61
CA LYS A 175 -20.70 8.28 2.54
C LYS A 175 -19.43 7.87 1.79
N PRO A 176 -19.48 7.83 0.46
CA PRO A 176 -18.35 7.35 -0.30
C PRO A 176 -17.18 8.33 -0.26
N VAL A 177 -15.98 7.83 0.02
CA VAL A 177 -14.73 8.58 -0.09
C VAL A 177 -13.96 8.08 -1.29
N THR A 178 -13.47 8.99 -2.13
CA THR A 178 -12.65 8.63 -3.29
C THR A 178 -11.21 9.03 -3.06
N LEU A 179 -10.28 8.10 -3.28
CA LEU A 179 -8.85 8.36 -3.32
C LEU A 179 -8.32 8.13 -4.74
N TRP A 180 -7.37 8.98 -5.13
CA TRP A 180 -6.63 8.85 -6.38
C TRP A 180 -5.15 8.67 -6.05
N PHE A 181 -4.54 7.70 -6.72
CA PHE A 181 -3.10 7.49 -6.72
C PHE A 181 -2.62 7.60 -8.15
N TRP A 182 -1.44 8.19 -8.37
CA TRP A 182 -0.95 8.35 -9.72
C TRP A 182 0.56 8.25 -9.83
N MET A 183 0.98 7.83 -11.02
CA MET A 183 2.34 7.93 -11.50
C MET A 183 2.39 9.05 -12.54
N ASP A 184 3.20 10.07 -12.29
CA ASP A 184 3.41 11.18 -13.22
C ASP A 184 4.41 10.79 -14.30
N LEU A 185 3.94 10.60 -15.54
CA LEU A 185 4.78 10.22 -16.67
C LEU A 185 5.57 11.42 -17.25
N GLU A 186 5.26 12.65 -16.85
CA GLU A 186 5.98 13.85 -17.29
C GLU A 186 7.25 14.13 -16.47
N ASP A 187 7.46 13.43 -15.34
CA ASP A 187 8.67 13.56 -14.53
C ASP A 187 9.91 13.01 -15.26
N LYS A 188 10.70 13.93 -15.82
CA LYS A 188 11.91 13.66 -16.60
C LYS A 188 13.09 13.15 -15.78
N THR A 189 13.01 13.18 -14.45
CA THR A 189 14.08 12.65 -13.58
C THR A 189 14.03 11.12 -13.49
N ARG A 190 12.89 10.52 -13.83
CA ARG A 190 12.64 9.08 -13.74
C ARG A 190 12.62 8.44 -15.13
N LYS A 191 12.90 7.13 -15.16
CA LYS A 191 12.83 6.32 -16.37
C LYS A 191 11.63 5.39 -16.27
N TYR A 192 10.76 5.46 -17.27
CA TYR A 192 9.56 4.62 -17.36
C TYR A 192 9.79 3.48 -18.37
N PRO A 193 10.21 2.29 -17.93
CA PRO A 193 10.33 1.14 -18.83
C PRO A 193 8.99 0.79 -19.48
N HIS A 194 9.02 0.51 -20.78
CA HIS A 194 7.85 0.04 -21.51
C HIS A 194 7.59 -1.44 -21.24
N GLY A 195 6.33 -1.85 -21.30
CA GLY A 195 5.88 -3.23 -21.05
C GLY A 195 4.70 -3.27 -20.08
N ILE A 196 4.46 -4.45 -19.51
CA ILE A 196 3.35 -4.69 -18.58
C ILE A 196 3.80 -4.34 -17.17
N TRP A 197 3.20 -3.32 -16.59
CA TRP A 197 3.37 -2.92 -15.21
C TRP A 197 2.30 -3.59 -14.33
N SER A 198 2.56 -3.67 -13.02
CA SER A 198 1.53 -3.99 -12.04
C SER A 198 1.41 -2.92 -10.97
N MET A 199 0.19 -2.72 -10.49
CA MET A 199 -0.14 -1.91 -9.33
C MET A 199 -0.79 -2.83 -8.31
N LYS A 200 -0.29 -2.82 -7.08
CA LYS A 200 -0.86 -3.55 -5.95
C LYS A 200 -1.41 -2.56 -4.94
N LEU A 201 -2.62 -2.84 -4.44
CA LEU A 201 -3.27 -2.08 -3.40
C LEU A 201 -3.18 -2.85 -2.07
N PHE A 202 -2.84 -2.13 -1.02
CA PHE A 202 -2.85 -2.60 0.35
C PHE A 202 -3.74 -1.69 1.20
N ILE A 203 -4.48 -2.27 2.13
CA ILE A 203 -5.21 -1.54 3.17
C ILE A 203 -4.70 -2.06 4.51
N ASP A 204 -4.19 -1.15 5.34
CA ASP A 204 -3.55 -1.47 6.62
C ASP A 204 -2.43 -2.52 6.51
N GLY A 205 -1.79 -2.58 5.34
CA GLY A 205 -0.75 -3.56 5.03
C GLY A 205 -1.25 -4.91 4.51
N GLU A 206 -2.56 -5.17 4.56
CA GLU A 206 -3.16 -6.35 3.95
C GLU A 206 -3.27 -6.17 2.44
N PHE A 207 -2.85 -7.17 1.66
CA PHE A 207 -3.02 -7.15 0.21
C PHE A 207 -4.50 -7.24 -0.16
N VAL A 208 -4.96 -6.32 -1.01
CA VAL A 208 -6.37 -6.28 -1.43
C VAL A 208 -6.55 -6.68 -2.88
N LEU A 209 -5.76 -6.09 -3.79
CA LEU A 209 -5.83 -6.43 -5.21
C LEU A 209 -4.53 -6.11 -5.94
N GLU A 210 -4.34 -6.76 -7.08
CA GLU A 210 -3.35 -6.42 -8.10
C GLU A 210 -4.08 -6.11 -9.40
N ASP A 211 -3.64 -5.08 -10.09
CA ASP A 211 -4.05 -4.81 -11.46
C ASP A 211 -2.85 -4.55 -12.37
N LYS A 212 -3.01 -4.84 -13.66
CA LYS A 212 -1.96 -4.70 -14.68
C LYS A 212 -2.39 -3.72 -15.77
N PHE A 213 -1.39 -3.01 -16.29
CA PHE A 213 -1.54 -2.12 -17.43
C PHE A 213 -0.26 -2.15 -18.27
N GLU A 214 -0.38 -1.83 -19.54
CA GLU A 214 0.73 -1.76 -20.46
C GLU A 214 1.14 -0.32 -20.71
N LEU A 215 2.44 -0.01 -20.58
CA LEU A 215 3.01 1.27 -20.99
C LEU A 215 3.78 1.07 -22.30
N LEU A 216 3.28 1.69 -23.36
CA LEU A 216 3.80 1.59 -24.72
C LEU A 216 4.73 2.76 -25.06
N LYS A 217 5.73 2.46 -25.89
CA LYS A 217 6.51 3.50 -26.57
C LYS A 217 5.61 4.19 -27.59
N GLY A 218 5.76 5.51 -27.71
CA GLY A 218 5.05 6.29 -28.71
C GLY A 218 5.08 5.66 -30.11
N ILE A 219 3.85 5.52 -30.66
CA ILE A 219 3.46 4.95 -31.96
C ILE A 219 3.23 3.42 -31.94
N ALA A 220 2.05 3.02 -31.47
CA ALA A 220 1.29 1.97 -32.13
C ALA A 220 -0.05 2.55 -32.59
N TYR A 221 -0.04 3.20 -33.76
CA TYR A 221 -1.28 3.41 -34.50
C TYR A 221 -1.68 2.05 -35.08
N SER A 222 -2.75 1.44 -34.57
CA SER A 222 -3.57 0.56 -35.41
C SER A 222 -4.87 1.30 -35.71
N TYR A 223 -4.82 2.21 -36.69
CA TYR A 223 -6.03 2.67 -37.35
C TYR A 223 -6.50 1.52 -38.27
N GLN A 224 -7.40 0.68 -37.74
CA GLN A 224 -8.18 -0.37 -38.41
C GLN A 224 -7.44 -1.43 -39.25
N GLY A 225 -7.46 -2.69 -38.80
CA GLY A 225 -7.30 -3.84 -39.70
C GLY A 225 -6.71 -5.08 -39.04
N LYS A 226 -7.57 -6.08 -38.79
CA LYS A 226 -7.29 -7.50 -38.46
C LYS A 226 -5.82 -7.93 -38.43
N ILE A 227 -5.38 -8.39 -37.27
CA ILE A 227 -4.22 -9.28 -37.16
C ILE A 227 -4.56 -10.59 -37.89
N LYS A 228 -3.79 -10.95 -38.91
CA LYS A 228 -3.69 -12.32 -39.39
C LYS A 228 -2.32 -12.87 -39.01
N TYR A 229 -2.34 -14.05 -38.43
CA TYR A 229 -1.20 -14.88 -38.02
C TYR A 229 -0.19 -15.07 -39.15
#